data_AF-A0A2N2QGY8-F1
#
_entry.id   AF-A0A2N2QGY8-F1
#
_cell.length_a   1.000
_cell.length_b   1.000
_cell.length_c   1.000
_cell.angle_alpha   90.00
_cell.angle_beta   90.00
_cell.angle_gamma   90.00
#
_symmetry.space_group_name_H-M   'P 1'
#
loop_
_entity.id
_entity.type
_entity.pdbx_description
1 polymer ?
#
loop_
_entity_poly.entity_id
_entity_poly.type
_entity_poly.pdbx_seq_one_letter_code
_entity_poly.pdbx_strand_id
1 'polypeptide(L)'
;MSKEEFVVAMGESGVKVDALLEKGNRDDAIVILQGLATKNPDRKEPWGRIAKIQFDAGSYSEAIVSAEEVLQRDETDRTAKSIRAVAGLRVAAQSLADLRNDVELKGNARSDATALASVMRETLGEDVLVPPAELEARKKREAAAAARAKRVRATPVSAPDKAASVPVTGGDPFSLLK
;
A
#
# COMPACT_ATOMS: atom_id res chain seq x y z
N MET A 1 6.55 -20.19 -36.56
CA MET A 1 5.34 -21.02 -36.46
C MET A 1 4.17 -20.22 -37.02
N SER A 2 3.23 -20.86 -37.72
CA SER A 2 2.01 -20.19 -38.16
C SER A 2 1.16 -19.76 -36.95
N LYS A 3 0.20 -18.86 -37.15
CA LYS A 3 -0.70 -18.45 -36.06
C LYS A 3 -1.52 -19.63 -35.52
N GLU A 4 -1.99 -20.51 -36.41
CA GLU A 4 -2.79 -21.68 -36.04
C GLU A 4 -1.97 -22.72 -35.27
N GLU A 5 -0.77 -23.03 -35.76
CA GLU A 5 0.16 -23.92 -35.07
C GLU A 5 0.52 -23.40 -33.67
N PHE A 6 0.67 -22.07 -33.53
CA PHE A 6 0.94 -21.44 -32.24
C PHE A 6 -0.22 -21.59 -31.26
N VAL A 7 -1.45 -21.36 -31.72
CA VAL A 7 -2.64 -21.52 -30.86
C VAL A 7 -2.75 -22.96 -30.36
N VAL A 8 -2.50 -23.94 -31.22
CA VAL A 8 -2.48 -25.36 -30.83
C VAL A 8 -1.36 -25.62 -29.81
N ALA A 9 -0.13 -25.19 -30.10
CA ALA A 9 1.00 -25.37 -29.19
C ALA A 9 0.79 -24.69 -27.82
N MET A 10 0.15 -23.51 -27.79
CA MET A 10 -0.25 -22.83 -26.55
C MET A 10 -1.29 -23.63 -25.78
N GLY A 11 -2.31 -24.17 -26.45
CA GLY A 11 -3.34 -25.00 -25.83
C GLY A 11 -2.76 -26.26 -25.19
N GLU A 12 -1.94 -27.00 -25.94
CA GLU A 12 -1.26 -28.20 -25.44
C GLU A 12 -0.30 -27.91 -24.29
N SER A 13 0.46 -26.81 -24.39
CA SER A 13 1.35 -26.36 -23.32
C SER A 13 0.55 -25.94 -22.09
N GLY A 14 -0.62 -25.32 -22.28
CA GLY A 14 -1.52 -24.91 -21.20
C GLY A 14 -1.95 -26.08 -20.32
N VAL A 15 -2.38 -27.20 -20.91
CA VAL A 15 -2.75 -28.41 -20.16
C VAL A 15 -1.58 -28.95 -19.33
N LYS A 16 -0.37 -28.98 -19.91
CA LYS A 16 0.85 -29.44 -19.21
C LYS A 16 1.24 -28.48 -18.08
N VAL A 17 1.16 -27.18 -18.33
CA VAL A 17 1.42 -26.11 -17.36
C VAL A 17 0.45 -26.24 -16.18
N ASP A 18 -0.84 -26.39 -16.43
CA ASP A 18 -1.84 -26.53 -15.37
C ASP A 18 -1.56 -27.77 -14.50
N ALA A 19 -1.28 -28.92 -15.12
CA ALA A 19 -0.95 -30.14 -14.40
C ALA A 19 0.35 -30.04 -13.56
N LEU A 20 1.32 -29.23 -13.99
CA LEU A 20 2.54 -28.96 -13.21
C LEU A 20 2.24 -28.03 -12.03
N LEU A 21 1.42 -27.00 -12.24
CA LEU A 21 1.02 -26.06 -11.18
C LEU A 21 0.22 -26.77 -10.07
N GLU A 22 -0.69 -27.68 -10.43
CA GLU A 22 -1.43 -28.52 -9.47
C GLU A 22 -0.51 -29.38 -8.60
N LYS A 23 0.66 -29.75 -9.13
CA LYS A 23 1.69 -30.52 -8.40
C LYS A 23 2.68 -29.64 -7.65
N GLY A 24 2.55 -28.32 -7.73
CA GLY A 24 3.49 -27.36 -7.15
C GLY A 24 4.79 -27.15 -7.95
N ASN A 25 4.91 -27.77 -9.14
CA ASN A 25 6.08 -27.67 -10.00
C ASN A 25 6.05 -26.39 -10.85
N ARG A 26 6.06 -25.24 -10.16
CA ARG A 26 5.91 -23.93 -10.80
C ARG A 26 7.04 -23.61 -11.78
N ASP A 27 8.28 -23.90 -11.41
CA ASP A 27 9.44 -23.53 -12.21
C ASP A 27 9.47 -24.31 -13.54
N ASP A 28 9.14 -25.61 -13.52
CA ASP A 28 8.96 -26.42 -14.72
C ASP A 28 7.85 -25.87 -15.63
N ALA A 29 6.75 -25.43 -15.05
CA ALA A 29 5.64 -24.82 -15.80
C ALA A 29 6.10 -23.53 -16.50
N ILE A 30 6.90 -22.70 -15.83
CA ILE A 30 7.48 -21.48 -16.42
C ILE A 30 8.46 -21.83 -17.55
N VAL A 31 9.30 -22.87 -17.39
CA VAL A 31 10.26 -23.31 -18.42
C VAL A 31 9.55 -23.71 -19.72
N ILE A 32 8.40 -24.40 -19.63
CA ILE A 32 7.59 -24.75 -20.83
C ILE A 32 7.16 -23.48 -21.57
N LEU A 33 6.63 -22.49 -20.83
CA LEU A 33 6.15 -21.23 -21.42
C LEU A 33 7.29 -20.38 -21.98
N GLN A 34 8.45 -20.35 -21.31
CA GLN A 34 9.64 -19.66 -21.81
C GLN A 34 10.13 -20.30 -23.11
N GLY A 35 10.18 -21.63 -23.20
CA GLY A 35 10.54 -22.31 -24.44
C GLY A 35 9.59 -21.98 -25.59
N LEU A 36 8.30 -21.76 -25.31
CA LEU A 36 7.33 -21.35 -26.31
C LEU A 36 7.48 -19.88 -26.70
N ALA A 37 7.81 -19.00 -25.74
CA ALA A 37 8.12 -17.59 -25.97
C ALA A 37 9.38 -17.42 -26.83
N THR A 38 10.45 -18.16 -26.55
CA THR A 38 11.70 -18.13 -27.33
C THR A 38 11.46 -18.54 -28.79
N LYS A 39 10.60 -19.53 -29.02
CA LYS A 39 10.24 -19.98 -30.39
C LYS A 39 9.32 -19.00 -31.12
N ASN A 40 8.61 -18.14 -30.39
CA ASN A 40 7.61 -17.22 -30.92
C ASN A 40 7.77 -15.83 -30.29
N PRO A 41 8.86 -15.11 -30.61
CA PRO A 41 9.24 -13.88 -29.91
C PRO A 41 8.26 -12.72 -30.11
N ASP A 42 7.39 -12.78 -31.13
CA ASP A 42 6.34 -11.81 -31.43
C ASP A 42 5.03 -12.07 -30.68
N ARG A 43 4.92 -13.20 -29.97
CA ARG A 43 3.70 -13.61 -29.25
C ARG A 43 3.75 -13.17 -27.80
N LYS A 44 2.67 -12.55 -27.33
CA LYS A 44 2.55 -12.02 -25.97
C LYS A 44 1.97 -13.04 -24.98
N GLU A 45 1.24 -14.02 -25.49
CA GLU A 45 0.46 -14.98 -24.72
C GLU A 45 1.30 -15.82 -23.73
N PRO A 46 2.50 -16.32 -24.10
CA PRO A 46 3.34 -17.06 -23.15
C PRO A 46 3.79 -16.16 -21.98
N TRP A 47 4.21 -14.92 -22.28
CA TRP A 47 4.62 -13.94 -21.28
C TRP A 47 3.48 -13.56 -20.34
N GLY A 48 2.28 -13.36 -20.87
CA GLY A 48 1.09 -13.09 -20.06
C GLY A 48 0.77 -14.22 -19.10
N ARG A 49 0.93 -15.47 -19.54
CA ARG A 49 0.74 -16.64 -18.67
C ARG A 49 1.83 -16.74 -17.60
N ILE A 50 3.10 -16.49 -17.94
CA ILE A 50 4.22 -16.46 -16.99
C ILE A 50 3.99 -15.38 -15.94
N ALA A 51 3.64 -14.16 -16.36
CA ALA A 51 3.39 -13.02 -15.47
C ALA A 51 2.30 -13.34 -14.44
N LYS A 52 1.20 -13.96 -14.88
CA LYS A 52 0.12 -14.40 -13.98
C LYS A 52 0.60 -15.44 -12.97
N ILE A 53 1.33 -16.46 -13.41
CA ILE A 53 1.85 -17.52 -12.52
C ILE A 53 2.78 -16.92 -11.45
N GLN A 54 3.68 -16.03 -11.84
CA GLN A 54 4.61 -15.37 -10.93
C GLN A 54 3.89 -14.45 -9.94
N PHE A 55 2.90 -13.69 -10.43
CA PHE A 55 2.09 -12.80 -9.60
C PHE A 55 1.30 -13.57 -8.54
N ASP A 56 0.62 -14.65 -8.95
CA ASP A 56 -0.19 -15.49 -8.06
C ASP A 56 0.69 -16.17 -6.99
N ALA A 57 1.96 -16.43 -7.31
CA ALA A 57 2.94 -17.02 -6.40
C ALA A 57 3.68 -16.00 -5.50
N GLY A 58 3.39 -14.70 -5.61
CA GLY A 58 4.06 -13.66 -4.83
C GLY A 58 5.45 -13.24 -5.34
N SER A 59 5.90 -13.79 -6.47
CA SER A 59 7.13 -13.39 -7.17
C SER A 59 6.89 -12.10 -7.97
N TYR A 60 6.63 -11.00 -7.25
CA TYR A 60 6.15 -9.76 -7.85
C TYR A 60 7.18 -9.09 -8.76
N SER A 61 8.46 -9.13 -8.42
CA SER A 61 9.52 -8.55 -9.24
C SER A 61 9.63 -9.23 -10.60
N GLU A 62 9.60 -10.56 -10.62
CA GLU A 62 9.63 -11.35 -11.85
C GLU A 62 8.34 -11.19 -12.65
N ALA A 63 7.18 -11.12 -11.96
CA ALA A 63 5.90 -10.86 -12.61
C ALA A 63 5.88 -9.51 -13.34
N ILE A 64 6.53 -8.47 -12.80
CA ILE A 64 6.69 -7.17 -13.46
C ILE A 64 7.49 -7.33 -14.75
N VAL A 65 8.63 -8.03 -14.71
CA VAL A 65 9.47 -8.25 -15.90
C VAL A 65 8.67 -8.99 -17.00
N SER A 66 7.96 -10.05 -16.64
CA SER A 66 7.13 -10.80 -17.58
C SER A 66 5.94 -9.98 -18.11
N ALA A 67 5.37 -9.08 -17.30
CA ALA A 67 4.33 -8.16 -17.75
C ALA A 67 4.88 -7.11 -18.72
N GLU A 68 6.11 -6.62 -18.52
CA GLU A 68 6.77 -5.73 -19.48
C GLU A 68 7.00 -6.42 -20.83
N GLU A 69 7.36 -7.71 -20.84
CA GLU A 69 7.44 -8.48 -22.10
C GLU A 69 6.09 -8.51 -22.84
N VAL A 70 4.96 -8.62 -22.13
CA VAL A 70 3.64 -8.48 -22.76
C VAL A 70 3.47 -7.07 -23.34
N LEU A 71 3.81 -6.03 -22.59
CA LEU A 71 3.63 -4.64 -22.99
C LEU A 71 4.54 -4.21 -24.14
N GLN A 72 5.73 -4.79 -24.27
CA GLN A 72 6.60 -4.60 -25.43
C GLN A 72 5.97 -5.12 -26.74
N ARG A 73 5.03 -6.08 -26.63
CA ARG A 73 4.33 -6.67 -27.78
C ARG A 73 2.94 -6.08 -27.99
N ASP A 74 2.28 -5.70 -26.90
CA ASP A 74 1.00 -5.00 -26.90
C ASP A 74 0.93 -4.01 -25.72
N GLU A 75 1.27 -2.76 -26.01
CA GLU A 75 1.26 -1.65 -25.05
C GLU A 75 -0.14 -1.35 -24.48
N THR A 76 -1.21 -1.88 -25.09
CA THR A 76 -2.59 -1.65 -24.66
C THR A 76 -3.14 -2.76 -23.76
N ASP A 77 -2.35 -3.82 -23.51
CA ASP A 77 -2.77 -4.97 -22.70
C ASP A 77 -3.09 -4.55 -21.26
N ARG A 78 -4.38 -4.54 -20.93
CA ARG A 78 -4.87 -4.09 -19.61
C ARG A 78 -4.45 -5.05 -18.50
N THR A 79 -4.35 -6.34 -18.78
CA THR A 79 -3.98 -7.35 -17.79
C THR A 79 -2.53 -7.16 -17.40
N ALA A 80 -1.63 -6.99 -18.36
CA ALA A 80 -0.22 -6.73 -18.08
C ALA A 80 -0.01 -5.41 -17.33
N LYS A 81 -0.72 -4.33 -17.70
CA LYS A 81 -0.71 -3.07 -16.95
C LYS A 81 -1.15 -3.27 -15.50
N SER A 82 -2.22 -4.02 -15.28
CA SER A 82 -2.74 -4.32 -13.93
C SER A 82 -1.74 -5.13 -13.11
N ILE A 83 -1.15 -6.19 -13.69
CA ILE A 83 -0.11 -6.99 -13.03
C ILE A 83 1.08 -6.11 -12.65
N ARG A 84 1.63 -5.33 -13.59
CA ARG A 84 2.75 -4.42 -13.35
C ARG A 84 2.45 -3.44 -12.22
N ALA A 85 1.28 -2.80 -12.26
CA ALA A 85 0.89 -1.79 -11.27
C ALA A 85 0.71 -2.41 -9.87
N VAL A 86 -0.06 -3.50 -9.76
CA VAL A 86 -0.35 -4.13 -8.47
C VAL A 86 0.89 -4.82 -7.88
N ALA A 87 1.69 -5.50 -8.71
CA ALA A 87 2.96 -6.09 -8.29
C ALA A 87 3.93 -5.01 -7.80
N GLY A 88 4.07 -3.91 -8.54
CA GLY A 88 4.92 -2.78 -8.16
C GLY A 88 4.50 -2.17 -6.82
N LEU A 89 3.20 -2.00 -6.58
CA LEU A 89 2.68 -1.53 -5.30
C LEU A 89 3.02 -2.47 -4.14
N ARG A 90 2.95 -3.80 -4.34
CA ARG A 90 3.30 -4.79 -3.31
C ARG A 90 4.80 -4.81 -3.02
N VAL A 91 5.65 -4.72 -4.05
CA VAL A 91 7.11 -4.58 -3.88
C VAL A 91 7.44 -3.31 -3.10
N ALA A 92 6.80 -2.19 -3.42
CA ALA A 92 6.99 -0.94 -2.69
C ALA A 92 6.54 -1.06 -1.23
N ALA A 93 5.40 -1.70 -0.97
CA ALA A 93 4.91 -1.95 0.39
C ALA A 93 5.87 -2.83 1.20
N GLN A 94 6.44 -3.88 0.60
CA GLN A 94 7.46 -4.72 1.24
C GLN A 94 8.71 -3.90 1.59
N SER A 95 9.20 -3.09 0.63
CA SER A 95 10.37 -2.23 0.84
C SER A 95 10.17 -1.22 1.97
N LEU A 96 8.96 -0.66 2.10
CA LEU A 96 8.61 0.24 3.20
C LEU A 96 8.53 -0.48 4.55
N ALA A 97 8.04 -1.72 4.57
CA ALA A 97 8.02 -2.53 5.78
C ALA A 97 9.45 -2.83 6.27
N ASP A 98 10.35 -3.17 5.35
CA ASP A 98 11.77 -3.41 5.64
C ASP A 98 12.44 -2.15 6.19
N LEU A 99 12.23 -0.99 5.53
CA LEU A 99 12.73 0.31 5.99
C LEU A 99 12.25 0.68 7.40
N ARG A 100 11.00 0.33 7.75
CA ARG A 100 10.48 0.59 9.10
C ARG A 100 11.19 -0.23 10.16
N ASN A 101 11.54 -1.47 9.84
CA ASN A 101 12.17 -2.41 10.77
C ASN A 101 13.68 -2.20 10.89
N ASP A 102 14.30 -1.59 9.88
CA ASP A 102 15.73 -1.33 9.85
C ASP A 102 16.05 0.15 10.14
N VAL A 103 16.57 0.38 11.35
CA VAL A 103 16.97 1.71 11.82
C VAL A 103 18.19 2.27 11.08
N GLU A 104 18.98 1.44 10.39
CA GLU A 104 20.19 1.86 9.70
C GLU A 104 19.93 2.34 8.26
N LEU A 105 18.79 1.99 7.66
CA LEU A 105 18.39 2.44 6.31
C LEU A 105 17.91 3.90 6.24
N LYS A 106 18.18 4.72 7.27
CA LYS A 106 17.59 6.06 7.49
C LYS A 106 18.08 7.20 6.59
N GLY A 107 18.71 6.91 5.45
CA GLY A 107 19.13 7.90 4.46
C GLY A 107 17.99 8.44 3.59
N ASN A 108 18.23 8.56 2.29
CA ASN A 108 17.24 8.95 1.27
C ASN A 108 15.99 8.05 1.23
N ALA A 109 16.07 6.83 1.75
CA ALA A 109 14.92 5.92 1.80
C ALA A 109 13.70 6.54 2.53
N ARG A 110 13.91 7.39 3.54
CA ARG A 110 12.81 8.09 4.23
C ARG A 110 12.15 9.15 3.33
N SER A 111 12.94 9.92 2.57
CA SER A 111 12.39 10.92 1.63
C SER A 111 11.64 10.23 0.49
N ASP A 112 12.18 9.14 -0.04
CA ASP A 112 11.55 8.37 -1.12
C ASP A 112 10.23 7.74 -0.66
N ALA A 113 10.21 7.17 0.55
CA ALA A 113 9.01 6.67 1.19
C ALA A 113 7.92 7.76 1.36
N THR A 114 8.33 8.98 1.73
CA THR A 114 7.41 10.10 1.93
C THR A 114 6.84 10.59 0.59
N ALA A 115 7.68 10.67 -0.46
CA ALA A 115 7.25 11.02 -1.81
C ALA A 115 6.26 9.99 -2.36
N LEU A 116 6.55 8.70 -2.22
CA LEU A 116 5.64 7.63 -2.59
C LEU A 116 4.30 7.74 -1.87
N ALA A 117 4.30 8.00 -0.56
CA ALA A 117 3.07 8.19 0.20
C ALA A 117 2.25 9.40 -0.28
N SER A 118 2.88 10.47 -0.79
CA SER A 118 2.16 11.60 -1.41
C SER A 118 1.45 11.18 -2.69
N VAL A 119 2.18 10.54 -3.60
CA VAL A 119 1.63 10.03 -4.86
C VAL A 119 0.46 9.07 -4.60
N MET A 120 0.58 8.20 -3.59
CA MET A 120 -0.51 7.29 -3.22
C MET A 120 -1.77 8.03 -2.75
N ARG A 121 -1.63 9.04 -1.87
CA ARG A 121 -2.77 9.85 -1.41
C ARG A 121 -3.44 10.62 -2.55
N GLU A 122 -2.64 11.24 -3.41
CA GLU A 122 -3.12 11.96 -4.60
C GLU A 122 -3.89 11.02 -5.54
N THR A 123 -3.34 9.82 -5.78
CA THR A 123 -3.98 8.80 -6.63
C THR A 123 -5.31 8.31 -6.06
N LEU A 124 -5.41 8.20 -4.73
CA LEU A 124 -6.62 7.78 -4.02
C LEU A 124 -7.64 8.93 -3.84
N GLY A 125 -7.29 10.17 -4.19
CA GLY A 125 -8.12 11.34 -3.92
C GLY A 125 -8.23 11.66 -2.42
N GLU A 126 -7.28 11.18 -1.61
CA GLU A 126 -7.22 11.36 -0.15
C GLU A 126 -6.51 12.64 0.28
N ASP A 127 -6.37 13.63 -0.61
CA ASP A 127 -5.80 14.96 -0.28
C ASP A 127 -6.57 15.68 0.83
N VAL A 128 -7.79 15.23 1.15
CA VAL A 128 -8.62 15.75 2.23
C VAL A 128 -8.54 14.79 3.42
N LEU A 129 -7.44 14.88 4.17
CA LEU A 129 -7.20 14.14 5.43
C LEU A 129 -8.26 14.40 6.53
N VAL A 130 -9.10 15.42 6.35
CA VAL A 130 -10.23 15.75 7.22
C VAL A 130 -11.33 16.36 6.34
N PRO A 131 -12.54 15.77 6.24
CA PRO A 131 -13.65 16.39 5.53
C PRO A 131 -13.78 17.86 5.93
N PRO A 132 -14.10 18.80 5.02
CA PRO A 132 -14.17 20.23 5.35
C PRO A 132 -15.08 20.49 6.57
N ALA A 133 -16.13 19.68 6.71
CA ALA A 133 -17.03 19.69 7.86
C ALA A 133 -16.34 19.40 9.20
N GLU A 134 -15.38 18.47 9.23
CA GLU A 134 -14.60 18.14 10.43
C GLU A 134 -13.54 19.21 10.75
N LEU A 135 -12.92 19.82 9.73
CA LEU A 135 -12.02 20.98 9.93
C LEU A 135 -12.80 22.17 10.51
N GLU A 136 -13.97 22.48 9.97
CA GLU A 136 -14.83 23.56 10.47
C GLU A 136 -15.40 23.25 11.87
N ALA A 137 -15.77 21.99 12.13
CA ALA A 137 -16.18 21.57 13.47
C ALA A 137 -15.05 21.70 14.50
N ARG A 138 -13.81 21.39 14.11
CA ARG A 138 -12.64 21.52 14.96
C ARG A 138 -12.31 22.99 15.24
N LYS A 139 -12.31 23.85 14.22
CA LYS A 139 -12.16 25.31 14.39
C LYS A 139 -13.22 25.89 15.32
N LYS A 140 -14.49 25.46 15.17
CA LYS A 140 -15.59 25.93 16.03
C LYS A 140 -15.42 25.47 17.49
N ARG A 141 -14.96 24.24 17.72
CA ARG A 141 -14.64 23.72 19.07
C ARG A 141 -13.47 24.47 19.71
N GLU A 142 -12.41 24.75 18.96
CA GLU A 142 -11.26 25.50 19.43
C GLU A 142 -11.61 26.96 19.75
N ALA A 143 -12.41 27.61 18.91
CA ALA A 143 -12.92 28.97 19.16
C ALA A 143 -13.83 29.03 20.41
N ALA A 144 -14.71 28.04 20.59
CA ALA A 144 -15.56 27.96 21.78
C ALA A 144 -14.75 27.72 23.07
N ALA A 145 -13.71 26.89 23.01
CA ALA A 145 -12.80 26.66 24.14
C ALA A 145 -12.03 27.95 24.51
N ALA A 146 -11.52 28.68 23.51
CA ALA A 146 -10.82 29.94 23.71
C ALA A 146 -11.73 31.05 24.29
N ALA A 147 -13.00 31.13 23.84
CA ALA A 147 -13.98 32.07 24.36
C ALA A 147 -14.35 31.76 25.83
N ARG A 148 -14.49 30.47 26.17
CA ARG A 148 -14.77 30.02 27.55
C ARG A 148 -13.60 30.32 28.48
N ALA A 149 -12.36 30.13 28.02
CA ALA A 149 -11.16 30.49 28.78
C ALA A 149 -11.05 32.02 29.05
N LYS A 150 -11.40 32.86 28.08
CA LYS A 150 -11.45 34.33 28.28
C LYS A 150 -12.52 34.77 29.27
N ARG A 151 -13.69 34.11 29.28
CA ARG A 151 -14.80 34.45 30.19
C ARG A 151 -14.51 34.08 31.65
N VAL A 152 -13.80 32.97 31.88
CA VAL A 152 -13.34 32.57 33.22
C VAL A 152 -12.24 33.51 33.75
N ARG A 153 -11.44 34.11 32.86
CA ARG A 153 -10.42 35.12 33.25
C ARG A 153 -11.00 36.52 33.50
N ALA A 154 -12.24 36.78 33.10
CA ALA A 154 -12.90 38.08 33.19
C ALA A 154 -13.95 38.18 34.32
N THR A 155 -14.16 37.15 35.13
CA THR A 155 -14.94 37.30 36.38
C THR A 155 -14.16 38.14 37.38
N PRO A 156 -14.63 39.35 37.76
CA PRO A 156 -14.07 40.06 38.90
C PRO A 156 -14.42 39.25 40.14
N VAL A 157 -13.43 38.97 40.98
CA VAL A 157 -13.64 38.41 42.31
C VAL A 157 -14.35 39.47 43.15
N SER A 158 -15.67 39.39 43.27
CA SER A 158 -16.35 40.01 44.41
C SER A 158 -15.97 39.23 45.66
N ALA A 159 -15.40 39.95 46.62
CA ALA A 159 -14.84 39.44 47.86
C ALA A 159 -15.83 38.56 48.66
N PRO A 160 -15.36 37.47 49.30
CA PRO A 160 -16.09 36.84 50.39
C PRO A 160 -15.62 37.42 51.73
N ASP A 161 -16.59 37.85 52.53
CA ASP A 161 -16.39 38.11 53.96
C ASP A 161 -16.17 36.77 54.71
N LYS A 162 -15.39 36.85 55.80
CA LYS A 162 -14.91 35.81 56.72
C LYS A 162 -15.96 34.71 57.05
N ALA A 163 -15.64 33.45 57.31
CA ALA A 163 -14.75 32.91 58.35
C ALA A 163 -14.71 31.36 58.32
N ALA A 164 -13.67 30.78 58.95
CA ALA A 164 -13.58 29.47 59.62
C ALA A 164 -12.74 28.32 58.98
N SER A 165 -11.58 28.11 59.63
CA SER A 165 -10.87 26.86 59.98
C SER A 165 -10.32 25.88 58.92
N VAL A 166 -8.98 25.79 58.91
CA VAL A 166 -8.04 24.71 58.50
C VAL A 166 -8.30 23.37 59.25
N PRO A 167 -7.73 22.18 58.91
CA PRO A 167 -6.48 21.92 58.17
C PRO A 167 -6.46 20.81 57.08
N VAL A 168 -5.29 20.73 56.46
CA VAL A 168 -4.75 19.88 55.38
C VAL A 168 -4.75 18.37 55.67
N THR A 169 -5.09 17.56 54.66
CA THR A 169 -4.40 16.31 54.25
C THR A 169 -4.71 16.12 52.74
N GLY A 170 -3.76 16.05 51.81
CA GLY A 170 -2.68 15.08 51.75
C GLY A 170 -3.16 13.81 51.04
N GLY A 171 -3.60 13.92 49.77
CA GLY A 171 -4.11 12.78 48.99
C GLY A 171 -3.62 12.84 47.55
N ASP A 172 -2.59 12.04 47.26
CA ASP A 172 -1.94 11.89 45.96
C ASP A 172 -2.85 11.13 44.97
N PRO A 173 -3.19 11.69 43.79
CA PRO A 173 -4.25 11.17 42.90
C PRO A 173 -3.91 9.88 42.15
N PHE A 174 -2.72 9.29 42.34
CA PHE A 174 -2.26 8.11 41.58
C PHE A 174 -2.32 6.78 42.34
N SER A 175 -2.93 6.72 43.52
CA SER A 175 -2.88 5.53 44.38
C SER A 175 -3.83 4.37 43.99
N LEU A 176 -4.47 4.38 42.82
CA LEU A 176 -5.44 3.34 42.41
C LEU A 176 -5.09 2.61 41.10
N LEU A 177 -3.83 2.62 40.69
CA LEU A 177 -3.38 1.79 39.57
C LEU A 177 -2.38 0.74 40.08
N LYS A 178 -2.93 -0.38 40.52
CA LYS A 178 -2.23 -1.66 40.60
C LYS A 178 -3.16 -2.78 40.18
#